data_AF-A0A2K1Y2K1-F1
#
_entry.id   AF-A0A2K1Y2K1-F1
#
_cell.length_a   1.000
_cell.length_b   1.000
_cell.length_c   1.000
_cell.angle_alpha   90.00
_cell.angle_beta   90.00
_cell.angle_gamma   90.00
#
_symmetry.space_group_name_H-M   'P 1'
#
loop_
_entity.id
_entity.type
_entity.pdbx_description
1 polymer ?
#
loop_
_entity_poly.entity_id
_entity_poly.type
_entity_poly.pdbx_seq_one_letter_code
_entity_poly.pdbx_strand_id
1 'polypeptide(L)'
;MNLSGPIHDFLLVFLGLGLILGGLAVVLLTNPIFSAFSLGLVLVCISLFYILSNSHFVVAAQLLIYVGAINILILFVVMFMNGSEYYKDFNLWTIGNGLTYLICASLFVLLITIISNTT
;
A
#
# COMPACT_ATOMS: atom_id res chain seq x y z
N MET A 1 -13.62 -31.70 -11.66
CA MET A 1 -12.38 -31.13 -11.08
C MET A 1 -12.35 -29.64 -11.43
N ASN A 2 -12.97 -28.78 -10.61
CA ASN A 2 -13.09 -27.32 -10.82
C ASN A 2 -12.65 -26.56 -9.56
N LEU A 3 -11.69 -27.10 -8.82
CA LEU A 3 -11.25 -26.51 -7.54
C LEU A 3 -10.19 -25.42 -7.72
N SER A 4 -9.51 -25.38 -8.87
CA SER A 4 -8.41 -24.43 -9.11
C SER A 4 -8.87 -22.98 -9.34
N GLY A 5 -10.10 -22.77 -9.85
CA GLY A 5 -10.66 -21.42 -9.99
C GLY A 5 -10.90 -20.74 -8.63
N PRO A 6 -11.68 -21.35 -7.72
CA PRO A 6 -12.00 -20.77 -6.42
C PRO A 6 -10.78 -20.41 -5.56
N ILE A 7 -9.70 -21.19 -5.65
CA ILE A 7 -8.47 -20.95 -4.87
C ILE A 7 -7.75 -19.69 -5.36
N HIS A 8 -7.73 -19.46 -6.69
CA HIS A 8 -7.11 -18.26 -7.27
C HIS A 8 -7.91 -17.01 -6.89
N ASP A 9 -9.24 -17.07 -6.98
CA ASP A 9 -10.13 -15.99 -6.57
C ASP A 9 -9.97 -15.64 -5.09
N PHE A 10 -9.91 -16.65 -4.22
CA PHE A 10 -9.70 -16.46 -2.78
C PHE A 10 -8.36 -15.77 -2.47
N LEU A 11 -7.27 -16.22 -3.12
CA LEU A 11 -5.95 -15.59 -2.98
C LEU A 11 -5.95 -14.14 -3.45
N LEU A 12 -6.65 -13.84 -4.55
CA LEU A 12 -6.73 -12.50 -5.11
C LEU A 12 -7.43 -11.55 -4.14
N VAL A 13 -8.56 -11.97 -3.55
CA VAL A 13 -9.28 -11.19 -2.52
C VAL A 13 -8.41 -10.99 -1.28
N PHE A 14 -7.73 -12.04 -0.81
CA PHE A 14 -6.85 -11.96 0.36
C PHE A 14 -5.67 -10.99 0.14
N LEU A 15 -5.02 -11.06 -1.02
CA LEU A 15 -3.94 -10.13 -1.40
C LEU A 15 -4.45 -8.70 -1.55
N GLY A 16 -5.61 -8.52 -2.17
CA GLY A 16 -6.24 -7.21 -2.34
C GLY A 16 -6.54 -6.55 -0.99
N LEU A 17 -7.08 -7.32 -0.04
CA LEU A 17 -7.29 -6.86 1.33
C LEU A 17 -5.96 -6.49 2.00
N GLY A 18 -4.92 -7.32 1.87
CA GLY A 18 -3.59 -7.02 2.39
C GLY A 18 -2.96 -5.76 1.81
N LEU A 19 -3.20 -5.47 0.53
CA LEU A 19 -2.76 -4.25 -0.15
C LEU A 19 -3.46 -3.01 0.41
N ILE A 20 -4.78 -3.08 0.60
CA ILE A 20 -5.58 -1.97 1.14
C ILE A 20 -5.18 -1.72 2.60
N LEU A 21 -5.11 -2.78 3.42
CA LEU A 21 -4.79 -2.67 4.83
C LEU A 21 -3.33 -2.22 5.05
N GLY A 22 -2.40 -2.77 4.27
CA GLY A 22 -0.99 -2.37 4.30
C GLY A 22 -0.77 -0.94 3.82
N GLY A 23 -1.47 -0.51 2.76
CA GLY A 23 -1.44 0.87 2.27
C GLY A 23 -2.03 1.86 3.27
N LEU A 24 -3.14 1.49 3.92
CA LEU A 24 -3.73 2.30 4.99
C LEU A 24 -2.79 2.39 6.18
N ALA A 25 -2.14 1.30 6.57
CA ALA A 25 -1.14 1.28 7.64
C ALA A 25 0.07 2.18 7.33
N VAL A 26 0.55 2.24 6.08
CA VAL A 26 1.63 3.19 5.70
C VAL A 26 1.24 4.64 6.04
N VAL A 27 -0.01 5.04 5.81
CA VAL A 27 -0.47 6.43 6.04
C VAL A 27 -0.87 6.67 7.49
N LEU A 28 -1.47 5.68 8.14
CA LEU A 28 -2.06 5.85 9.48
C LEU A 28 -1.02 5.76 10.60
N LEU A 29 0.11 5.06 10.38
CA LEU A 29 1.13 4.90 11.41
C LEU A 29 1.99 6.16 11.56
N THR A 30 1.86 6.81 12.72
CA THR A 30 2.66 7.96 13.16
C THR A 30 4.16 7.68 13.20
N ASN A 31 4.57 6.44 13.49
CA ASN A 31 5.98 6.08 13.56
C ASN A 31 6.53 5.77 12.16
N PRO A 32 7.48 6.56 11.63
CA PRO A 32 7.94 6.41 10.25
C PRO A 32 8.62 5.07 9.99
N ILE A 33 9.26 4.48 11.01
CA ILE A 33 9.87 3.14 10.92
C ILE A 33 8.82 2.07 10.61
N PHE A 34 7.68 2.11 11.31
CA PHE A 34 6.61 1.15 11.09
C PHE A 34 5.87 1.42 9.77
N SER A 35 5.73 2.69 9.37
CA SER A 35 5.20 3.06 8.04
C SER A 35 6.06 2.47 6.92
N ALA A 36 7.39 2.60 7.01
CA ALA A 36 8.32 2.02 6.05
C ALA A 36 8.27 0.47 6.05
N PHE A 37 8.12 -0.16 7.22
CA PHE A 37 7.94 -1.61 7.29
C PHE A 37 6.64 -2.06 6.60
N SER A 38 5.54 -1.31 6.78
CA SER A 38 4.26 -1.57 6.11
C SER A 38 4.36 -1.42 4.59
N LEU A 39 5.16 -0.45 4.10
CA LEU A 39 5.43 -0.30 2.67
C LEU A 39 6.12 -1.55 2.11
N GLY A 40 7.09 -2.11 2.82
CA GLY A 40 7.72 -3.39 2.47
C GLY A 40 6.71 -4.54 2.33
N LEU A 41 5.76 -4.64 3.28
CA LEU A 41 4.70 -5.64 3.23
C LEU A 41 3.79 -5.46 2.00
N VAL A 42 3.40 -4.22 1.67
CA VAL A 42 2.63 -3.92 0.45
C VAL A 42 3.37 -4.36 -0.81
N LEU A 43 4.67 -4.10 -0.90
CA LEU A 43 5.50 -4.50 -2.05
C LEU A 43 5.62 -6.01 -2.18
N VAL A 44 5.64 -6.75 -1.07
CA VAL A 44 5.58 -8.23 -1.07
C VAL A 44 4.22 -8.71 -1.56
N CYS A 45 3.11 -8.11 -1.11
CA CYS A 45 1.77 -8.44 -1.59
C CYS A 45 1.65 -8.23 -3.11
N ILE A 46 2.23 -7.15 -3.65
CA ILE A 46 2.27 -6.89 -5.10
C ILE A 46 3.09 -7.97 -5.83
N SER A 47 4.24 -8.38 -5.28
CA SER A 47 5.04 -9.47 -5.87
C SER A 47 4.24 -10.78 -5.93
N LEU A 48 3.49 -11.08 -4.88
CA LEU A 48 2.62 -12.26 -4.83
C LEU A 48 1.46 -12.19 -5.84
N PHE A 49 0.98 -10.98 -6.16
CA PHE A 49 0.01 -10.76 -7.23
C PHE A 49 0.60 -11.06 -8.62
N TYR A 50 1.86 -10.66 -8.86
CA TYR A 50 2.57 -10.99 -10.10
C TYR A 50 2.84 -12.50 -10.27
N ILE A 51 2.95 -13.25 -9.17
CA ILE A 51 3.02 -14.73 -9.21
C ILE A 51 1.71 -15.30 -9.73
N LEU A 52 0.56 -14.82 -9.24
CA LEU A 52 -0.76 -15.23 -9.71
C LEU A 52 -0.96 -14.93 -11.20
N SER A 53 -0.32 -13.88 -11.70
CA SER A 53 -0.33 -13.48 -13.12
C SER A 53 0.68 -14.22 -14.00
N ASN A 54 1.39 -15.25 -13.49
CA ASN A 54 2.39 -16.05 -14.21
C ASN A 54 3.61 -15.25 -14.76
N SER A 55 3.94 -14.09 -14.18
CA SER A 55 5.06 -13.25 -14.66
C SER A 55 6.34 -13.44 -13.84
N HIS A 56 7.02 -14.58 -14.01
CA HIS A 56 8.12 -15.00 -13.13
C HIS A 56 9.32 -14.04 -13.07
N PHE A 57 9.71 -13.44 -14.21
CA PHE A 57 10.82 -12.48 -14.23
C PHE A 57 10.49 -11.20 -13.45
N VAL A 58 9.27 -10.69 -13.62
CA VAL A 58 8.81 -9.46 -12.95
C VAL A 58 8.70 -9.68 -11.44
N VAL A 59 8.25 -10.86 -11.00
CA VAL A 59 8.23 -11.24 -9.57
C VAL A 59 9.63 -11.15 -8.95
N ALA A 60 10.62 -11.75 -9.61
CA ALA A 60 12.00 -11.75 -9.13
C ALA A 60 12.58 -10.33 -9.09
N ALA A 61 12.37 -9.54 -10.14
CA ALA A 61 12.80 -8.14 -10.19
C ALA A 61 12.10 -7.29 -9.11
N GLN A 62 10.80 -7.49 -8.90
CA GLN A 62 10.01 -6.77 -7.90
C GLN A 62 10.54 -7.03 -6.49
N LEU A 63 10.80 -8.30 -6.17
CA LEU A 63 11.31 -8.70 -4.86
C LEU A 63 12.74 -8.20 -4.64
N LEU A 64 13.61 -8.31 -5.66
CA LEU A 64 15.00 -7.87 -5.55
C LEU A 64 15.11 -6.34 -5.43
N ILE A 65 14.46 -5.60 -6.31
CA ILE A 65 14.65 -4.15 -6.43
C ILE A 65 13.80 -3.42 -5.40
N TYR A 66 12.49 -3.68 -5.35
CA TYR A 66 11.60 -2.90 -4.49
C TYR A 66 11.66 -3.37 -3.05
N VAL A 67 11.52 -4.67 -2.79
CA VAL A 67 11.54 -5.21 -1.42
C VAL A 67 12.97 -5.27 -0.88
N GLY A 68 13.95 -5.67 -1.70
CA GLY A 68 15.33 -5.90 -1.29
C GLY A 68 16.23 -4.66 -1.28
N ALA A 69 16.17 -3.82 -2.31
CA ALA A 69 17.07 -2.65 -2.42
C ALA A 69 16.40 -1.37 -1.92
N ILE A 70 15.31 -0.94 -2.57
CA ILE A 70 14.68 0.35 -2.32
C ILE A 70 14.07 0.40 -0.91
N ASN A 71 13.30 -0.61 -0.51
CA ASN A 71 12.66 -0.63 0.81
C ASN A 71 13.67 -0.69 1.96
N ILE A 72 14.76 -1.45 1.81
CA ILE A 72 15.83 -1.50 2.82
C ILE A 72 16.58 -0.16 2.89
N LEU A 73 16.81 0.51 1.75
CA LEU A 73 17.38 1.86 1.74
C LEU A 73 16.46 2.87 2.44
N ILE A 74 15.14 2.80 2.21
CA ILE A 74 14.16 3.63 2.91
C ILE A 74 14.21 3.36 4.42
N LEU A 75 14.21 2.09 4.83
CA LEU A 75 14.34 1.72 6.25
C LEU A 75 15.63 2.26 6.86
N PHE A 76 16.74 2.19 6.13
CA PHE A 76 18.02 2.71 6.58
C PHE A 76 17.96 4.24 6.80
N VAL A 77 17.43 4.98 5.82
CA VAL A 77 17.27 6.44 5.92
C VAL A 77 16.34 6.83 7.06
N VAL A 78 15.19 6.17 7.19
CA VAL A 78 14.20 6.44 8.23
C VAL A 78 14.77 6.14 9.62
N MET A 79 15.47 5.01 9.77
CA MET A 79 16.08 4.63 11.04
C MET A 79 17.25 5.55 11.41
N PHE A 80 18.02 6.01 10.43
CA PHE A 80 19.10 7.00 10.62
C PHE A 80 18.56 8.38 11.03
N MET A 81 17.44 8.81 10.44
CA MET A 81 16.81 10.10 10.74
C MET A 81 16.05 10.09 12.09
N ASN A 82 15.71 8.93 12.62
CA ASN A 82 14.94 8.79 13.87
C ASN A 82 15.64 9.35 15.12
N GLY A 83 16.93 9.71 15.04
CA GLY A 83 17.69 10.31 16.16
C GLY A 83 17.55 11.83 16.33
N SER A 84 16.98 12.56 15.36
CA SER A 84 16.85 14.03 15.41
C SER A 84 15.40 14.44 15.71
N GLU A 85 15.12 14.87 16.95
CA GLU A 85 13.93 15.61 17.42
C GLU A 85 12.68 15.60 16.50
N TYR A 86 12.05 14.45 16.37
CA TYR A 86 10.76 14.32 15.66
C TYR A 86 9.58 14.38 16.65
N TYR A 87 9.50 15.45 17.46
CA TYR A 87 8.43 15.59 18.46
C TYR A 87 7.68 16.93 18.46
N LYS A 88 7.81 17.80 17.45
CA LYS A 88 7.12 19.12 17.51
C LYS A 88 6.18 19.53 16.38
N ASP A 89 5.87 18.68 15.41
CA ASP A 89 4.95 19.11 14.31
C ASP A 89 3.82 18.14 13.92
N PHE A 90 3.43 17.22 14.81
CA PHE A 90 2.28 16.33 14.56
C PHE A 90 0.91 17.04 14.57
N ASN A 91 0.83 18.28 15.07
CA ASN A 91 -0.46 18.96 15.25
C ASN A 91 -0.93 19.76 14.01
N LEU A 92 -0.08 20.00 13.00
CA LEU A 92 -0.48 20.70 11.77
C LEU A 92 -0.85 19.77 10.61
N TRP A 93 -0.32 18.54 10.57
CA TRP A 93 -0.60 17.56 9.51
C TRP A 93 -1.91 16.76 9.73
N THR A 94 -2.37 16.63 10.97
CA THR A 94 -3.57 15.83 11.32
C THR A 94 -4.89 16.41 10.77
N ILE A 95 -4.98 17.72 10.56
CA ILE A 95 -6.21 18.37 10.08
C ILE A 95 -6.31 18.36 8.53
N GLY A 96 -5.17 18.30 7.82
CA GLY A 96 -5.15 18.25 6.35
C GLY A 96 -5.54 16.89 5.75
N ASN A 97 -5.22 15.80 6.46
CA ASN A 97 -5.37 14.45 5.92
C ASN A 97 -6.82 13.98 5.85
N GLY A 98 -7.61 14.34 6.88
CA GLY A 98 -9.04 14.05 6.90
C GLY A 98 -9.75 14.73 5.74
N LEU A 99 -9.44 16.02 5.51
CA LEU A 99 -10.03 16.79 4.42
C LEU A 99 -9.62 16.28 3.05
N THR A 100 -8.34 15.90 2.87
CA THR A 100 -7.85 15.35 1.61
C THR A 100 -8.51 14.00 1.28
N TYR A 101 -8.69 13.13 2.27
CA TYR A 101 -9.41 11.86 2.09
C TYR A 101 -10.90 12.09 1.76
N LEU A 102 -11.52 13.08 2.40
CA LEU A 102 -12.91 13.47 2.14
C LEU A 102 -13.10 14.03 0.72
N ILE A 103 -12.17 14.87 0.25
CA ILE A 103 -12.17 15.41 -1.12
C ILE A 103 -12.00 14.28 -2.14
N CYS A 104 -11.08 13.34 -1.88
CA CYS A 104 -10.85 12.20 -2.77
C CYS A 104 -12.08 11.27 -2.83
N ALA A 105 -12.66 10.92 -1.69
CA ALA A 105 -13.88 10.12 -1.62
C ALA A 105 -15.07 10.81 -2.32
N SER A 106 -15.22 12.12 -2.12
CA SER A 106 -16.27 12.92 -2.77
C SER A 106 -16.13 12.93 -4.30
N LEU A 107 -14.92 13.14 -4.83
CA LEU A 107 -14.63 13.05 -6.26
C LEU A 107 -14.94 11.66 -6.82
N PHE A 108 -14.59 10.61 -6.08
CA PHE A 108 -14.80 9.23 -6.50
C PHE A 108 -16.29 8.87 -6.58
N VAL A 109 -17.08 9.28 -5.58
CA VAL A 109 -18.54 9.12 -5.57
C VAL A 109 -19.18 9.90 -6.72
N LEU A 110 -18.71 11.12 -6.98
CA LEU A 110 -19.21 11.95 -8.08
C LEU A 110 -18.96 11.26 -9.43
N LEU A 111 -17.76 10.71 -9.63
CA LEU A 111 -17.43 9.96 -10.84
C LEU A 111 -18.35 8.75 -11.05
N ILE A 112 -18.58 7.94 -10.01
CA ILE A 112 -19.50 6.79 -10.06
C ILE A 112 -20.92 7.25 -10.41
N THR A 113 -21.37 8.34 -9.80
CA THR A 113 -22.72 8.88 -10.02
C THR A 113 -22.90 9.36 -11.45
N ILE A 114 -21.88 9.99 -12.06
CA ILE A 114 -21.91 10.42 -13.46
C ILE A 114 -21.96 9.22 -14.41
N ILE A 115 -21.11 8.22 -14.18
CA ILE A 115 -21.07 7.01 -15.02
C ILE A 115 -22.43 6.33 -15.00
N SER A 116 -23.02 6.15 -13.81
CA SER A 116 -24.29 5.46 -13.65
C SER A 116 -25.52 6.25 -14.12
N ASN A 117 -25.43 7.58 -14.26
CA ASN A 117 -26.51 8.39 -14.87
C ASN A 117 -26.41 8.44 -16.39
N THR A 118 -25.24 8.15 -16.96
CA THR A 118 -24.97 8.27 -18.40
C THR A 118 -25.20 6.96 -19.16
N THR A 119 -25.11 5.81 -18.49
CA THR A 119 -25.61 4.50 -18.97
C THR A 119 -27.06 4.28 -18.62
#